data_AF-A0A967HMK6-F1
#
_entry.id   AF-A0A967HMK6-F1
#
_cell.length_a   1.000
_cell.length_b   1.000
_cell.length_c   1.000
_cell.angle_alpha   90.00
_cell.angle_beta   90.00
_cell.angle_gamma   90.00
#
_symmetry.space_group_name_H-M   'P 1'
#
loop_
_entity.id
_entity.type
_entity.pdbx_description
1 polymer ?
#
loop_
_entity_poly.entity_id
_entity_poly.type
_entity_poly.pdbx_seq_one_letter_code
_entity_poly.pdbx_strand_id
1 'polypeptide(L)'
;GRPPEDPDGSDRWIDSSFFEQPRKVLAEWFPDLRDVPLLETRACHYELSVSRNFIIDRHPALDNVWIAGGGSAEGFKFGPVVGEYVAE
;
A
#
# COMPACT_ATOMS: atom_id res chain seq x y z
N GLY A 1 -7.07 -6.60 8.36
CA GLY A 1 -5.88 -6.82 7.52
C GLY A 1 -4.97 -7.81 8.19
N ARG A 2 -3.96 -8.34 7.50
CA ARG A 2 -2.90 -9.13 8.15
C ARG A 2 -2.19 -8.28 9.22
N PRO A 3 -1.68 -8.89 10.30
CA PRO A 3 -0.81 -8.21 11.24
C PRO A 3 0.46 -7.70 10.53
N PRO A 4 1.16 -6.69 11.10
CA PRO A 4 2.45 -6.26 10.57
C PRO A 4 3.43 -7.43 10.49
N GLU A 5 4.12 -7.54 9.37
CA GLU A 5 5.13 -8.56 9.10
C GLU A 5 6.42 -7.88 8.63
N ASP A 6 7.54 -8.57 8.83
CA ASP A 6 8.82 -8.14 8.27
C ASP A 6 8.71 -8.16 6.72
N PRO A 7 8.90 -7.02 6.03
CA PRO A 7 8.78 -6.98 4.58
C PRO A 7 9.80 -7.88 3.88
N ASP A 8 10.97 -8.14 4.49
CA ASP A 8 12.01 -8.99 3.91
C ASP A 8 11.65 -10.48 4.00
N GLY A 9 10.83 -10.85 4.98
CA GLY A 9 10.34 -12.23 5.20
C GLY A 9 8.89 -12.45 4.76
N SER A 10 8.24 -11.45 4.18
CA SER A 10 6.81 -11.47 3.88
C SER A 10 6.43 -12.55 2.86
N ASP A 11 5.43 -13.36 3.23
CA ASP A 11 4.75 -14.25 2.30
C ASP A 11 3.69 -13.47 1.50
N ARG A 12 3.99 -13.23 0.23
CA ARG A 12 3.11 -12.51 -0.70
C ARG A 12 1.96 -13.38 -1.23
N TRP A 13 1.87 -14.64 -0.80
CA TRP A 13 0.70 -15.47 -1.01
C TRP A 13 -0.50 -14.97 -0.21
N ILE A 14 -1.68 -14.93 -0.83
CA ILE A 14 -2.93 -14.61 -0.16
C ILE A 14 -3.70 -15.89 0.14
N ASP A 15 -3.86 -16.19 1.41
CA ASP A 15 -4.62 -17.36 1.86
C ASP A 15 -6.11 -17.24 1.49
N SER A 16 -6.72 -18.34 1.08
CA SER A 16 -8.11 -18.34 0.61
C SER A 16 -9.14 -17.93 1.65
N SER A 17 -8.82 -18.02 2.95
CA SER A 17 -9.67 -17.50 4.02
C SER A 17 -9.93 -15.99 3.91
N PHE A 18 -9.07 -15.24 3.22
CA PHE A 18 -9.25 -13.82 2.97
C PHE A 18 -10.24 -13.50 1.84
N PHE A 19 -10.72 -14.50 1.09
CA PHE A 19 -11.60 -14.26 -0.07
C PHE A 19 -13.05 -14.01 0.33
N GLU A 20 -13.47 -14.47 1.51
CA GLU A 20 -14.84 -14.34 2.02
C GLU A 20 -15.27 -12.87 2.15
N GLN A 21 -14.38 -12.00 2.64
CA GLN A 21 -14.73 -10.60 2.87
C GLN A 21 -14.94 -9.83 1.54
N PRO A 22 -14.03 -9.89 0.55
CA PRO A 22 -14.29 -9.36 -0.79
C PRO A 22 -15.55 -9.93 -1.45
N ARG A 23 -15.84 -11.22 -1.29
CA ARG A 23 -17.05 -11.85 -1.84
C ARG A 23 -18.34 -11.23 -1.28
N LYS A 24 -18.37 -10.91 0.02
CA LYS A 24 -19.51 -10.18 0.63
C LYS A 24 -19.70 -8.80 0.03
N VAL A 25 -18.61 -8.06 -0.18
CA VAL A 25 -18.65 -6.74 -0.83
C VAL A 25 -19.17 -6.85 -2.27
N LEU A 26 -18.70 -7.84 -3.03
CA LEU A 26 -19.21 -8.10 -4.38
C LEU A 26 -20.70 -8.45 -4.36
N ALA A 27 -21.15 -9.33 -3.46
CA ALA A 27 -22.56 -9.69 -3.36
C ALA A 27 -23.47 -8.50 -3.03
N GLU A 28 -22.99 -7.56 -2.23
CA GLU A 28 -23.73 -6.35 -1.83
C GLU A 28 -23.78 -5.30 -2.95
N TRP A 29 -22.63 -4.98 -3.57
CA TRP A 29 -22.51 -3.83 -4.45
C TRP A 29 -22.43 -4.18 -5.95
N PHE A 30 -22.02 -5.41 -6.28
CA PHE A 30 -21.80 -5.90 -7.64
C PHE A 30 -22.30 -7.34 -7.80
N PRO A 31 -23.61 -7.61 -7.61
CA PRO A 31 -24.15 -8.96 -7.45
C PRO A 31 -23.86 -9.88 -8.63
N ASP A 32 -23.75 -9.35 -9.85
CA ASP A 32 -23.39 -10.11 -11.05
C ASP A 32 -21.95 -10.66 -10.99
N LEU A 33 -21.09 -10.10 -10.14
CA LEU A 33 -19.71 -10.54 -9.92
C LEU A 33 -19.56 -11.47 -8.71
N ARG A 34 -20.63 -11.76 -7.95
CA ARG A 34 -20.49 -12.46 -6.66
C ARG A 34 -19.91 -13.87 -6.77
N ASP A 35 -20.20 -14.57 -7.88
CA ASP A 35 -19.87 -15.99 -8.11
C ASP A 35 -18.79 -16.18 -9.20
N VAL A 36 -18.27 -15.09 -9.78
CA VAL A 36 -17.27 -15.19 -10.86
C VAL A 36 -15.96 -15.80 -10.35
N PRO A 37 -15.18 -16.49 -11.21
CA PRO A 37 -13.88 -17.02 -10.82
C PRO A 37 -12.92 -15.92 -10.38
N LEU A 38 -12.18 -16.16 -9.30
CA LEU A 38 -11.08 -15.30 -8.89
C LEU A 38 -9.88 -15.60 -9.80
N LEU A 39 -9.49 -14.64 -10.63
CA LEU A 39 -8.41 -14.83 -11.60
C LEU A 39 -7.02 -14.68 -10.97
N GLU A 40 -6.87 -13.75 -10.03
CA GLU A 40 -5.58 -13.41 -9.44
C GLU A 40 -5.74 -12.76 -8.06
N THR A 41 -4.71 -12.91 -7.23
CA THR A 41 -4.53 -12.15 -5.98
C THR A 41 -3.12 -11.56 -5.92
N ARG A 42 -2.97 -10.43 -5.23
CA ARG A 42 -1.68 -9.77 -4.98
C ARG A 42 -1.61 -9.28 -3.55
N ALA A 43 -0.47 -9.48 -2.90
CA ALA A 43 -0.10 -8.76 -1.70
C ALA A 43 0.61 -7.46 -2.05
N CYS A 44 0.30 -6.38 -1.34
CA CYS A 44 0.96 -5.10 -1.48
C CYS A 44 1.45 -4.62 -0.10
N HIS A 45 2.67 -4.12 -0.04
CA HIS A 45 3.23 -3.51 1.16
C HIS A 45 3.04 -2.00 1.13
N TYR A 46 2.92 -1.43 2.33
CA TYR A 46 2.82 0.00 2.53
C TYR A 46 3.84 0.46 3.55
N GLU A 47 4.51 1.56 3.26
CA GLU A 47 5.25 2.33 4.25
C GLU A 47 4.27 3.16 5.06
N LEU A 48 4.25 2.95 6.38
CA LEU A 48 3.39 3.68 7.31
C LEU A 48 4.27 4.53 8.23
N SER A 49 4.19 5.86 8.11
CA SER A 49 4.83 6.74 9.08
C SER A 49 3.99 6.85 10.35
N VAL A 50 4.61 7.19 11.48
CA VAL A 50 3.92 7.32 12.78
C VAL A 50 2.81 8.38 12.72
N SER A 51 3.06 9.49 12.02
CA SER A 51 2.10 10.58 11.85
C SER A 51 1.14 10.38 10.67
N ARG A 52 1.35 9.35 9.85
CA ARG A 52 0.67 9.11 8.55
C ARG A 52 0.91 10.19 7.49
N ASN A 53 1.87 11.09 7.71
CA ASN A 53 2.31 12.07 6.71
C ASN A 53 3.50 11.50 5.90
N PHE A 54 3.70 12.05 4.71
CA PHE A 54 4.93 11.81 3.95
C PHE A 54 6.16 12.25 4.74
N ILE A 55 7.28 11.56 4.50
CA ILE A 55 8.60 12.00 4.91
C ILE A 55 9.31 12.45 3.63
N ILE A 56 9.46 13.76 3.47
CA ILE A 56 10.21 14.40 2.38
C ILE A 56 11.20 15.35 3.04
N ASP A 57 12.47 14.95 3.12
CA ASP A 57 13.51 15.74 3.79
C ASP A 57 14.92 15.31 3.34
N ARG A 58 15.94 16.07 3.72
CA ARG A 58 17.35 15.70 3.57
C ARG A 58 17.86 14.92 4.77
N HIS A 59 18.73 13.94 4.53
CA HIS A 59 19.34 13.19 5.63
C HIS A 59 20.27 14.10 6.46
N PRO A 60 20.16 14.12 7.80
CA PRO A 60 20.82 15.14 8.63
C PRO A 60 22.35 15.07 8.67
N ALA A 61 22.93 13.96 8.22
CA ALA A 61 24.38 13.73 8.22
C ALA A 61 24.96 13.41 6.82
N LEU A 62 24.12 13.38 5.77
CA LEU A 62 24.55 13.03 4.41
C LEU A 62 24.07 14.11 3.46
N ASP A 63 24.99 15.01 3.08
CA ASP A 63 24.69 16.25 2.36
C ASP A 63 24.11 16.05 0.95
N ASN A 64 24.15 14.82 0.44
CA ASN A 64 23.70 14.45 -0.90
C ASN A 64 22.58 13.38 -0.88
N VAL A 65 21.86 13.21 0.23
CA VAL A 65 20.80 12.20 0.38
C VAL A 65 19.46 12.85 0.73
N TRP A 66 18.44 12.50 -0.04
CA TRP A 66 17.04 12.83 0.21
C TRP A 66 16.29 11.58 0.66
N ILE A 67 15.37 11.75 1.59
CA ILE A 67 14.39 10.76 2.02
C ILE A 67 13.05 11.19 1.43
N ALA A 68 12.43 10.32 0.63
CA ALA A 68 11.10 10.52 0.07
C ALA A 68 10.30 9.22 0.22
N GLY A 69 9.36 9.17 1.16
CA GLY A 69 8.62 7.95 1.48
C GLY A 69 7.52 8.15 2.52
N GLY A 70 7.11 7.08 3.19
CA GLY A 70 6.09 7.12 4.25
C GLY A 70 4.69 7.48 3.74
N GLY A 71 4.40 7.16 2.47
CA GLY A 71 3.16 7.55 1.79
C GLY A 71 1.86 7.02 2.41
N SER A 72 1.94 6.13 3.41
CA SER A 72 0.84 5.79 4.33
C SER A 72 -0.46 5.33 3.64
N ALA A 73 -0.31 4.50 2.61
CA ALA A 73 -1.36 4.02 1.70
C ALA A 73 -1.97 5.06 0.75
N GLU A 74 -1.36 6.24 0.64
CA GLU A 74 -1.85 7.35 -0.16
C GLU A 74 -0.90 7.79 -1.27
N GLY A 75 0.35 7.31 -1.26
CA GLY A 75 1.42 7.70 -2.19
C GLY A 75 1.01 7.78 -3.66
N PHE A 76 0.24 6.80 -4.15
CA PHE A 76 -0.16 6.72 -5.55
C PHE A 76 -0.96 7.96 -6.02
N LYS A 77 -1.86 8.51 -5.20
CA LYS A 77 -2.68 9.66 -5.60
C LYS A 77 -1.86 10.94 -5.80
N PHE A 78 -0.70 11.03 -5.14
CA PHE A 78 0.20 12.17 -5.19
C PHE A 78 1.30 12.02 -6.25
N GLY A 79 1.35 10.89 -6.97
CA GLY A 79 2.33 10.64 -8.04
C GLY A 79 2.53 11.82 -9.00
N PRO A 80 1.48 12.55 -9.43
CA PRO A 80 1.65 13.70 -10.31
C PRO A 80 2.41 14.90 -9.72
N VAL A 81 2.46 15.07 -8.40
CA VAL A 81 2.98 16.29 -7.75
C VAL A 81 4.13 16.03 -6.76
N VAL A 82 4.25 14.82 -6.23
CA VAL A 82 5.23 14.51 -5.17
C VAL A 82 6.67 14.80 -5.58
N GLY A 83 7.00 14.64 -6.87
CA GLY A 83 8.34 14.96 -7.39
C GLY A 83 8.69 16.44 -7.32
N GLU A 84 7.72 17.34 -7.46
CA GLU A 84 7.93 18.79 -7.33
C GLU A 84 8.34 19.14 -5.89
N TYR A 85 7.61 18.61 -4.90
CA TYR A 85 7.94 18.79 -3.48
C TYR A 85 9.31 18.21 -3.08
N VAL A 86 9.76 17.15 -3.74
CA VAL A 86 11.09 16.56 -3.47
C VAL A 86 12.22 17.43 -4.05
N ALA A 87 11.95 18.18 -5.12
CA ALA A 87 12.94 18.99 -5.82
C ALA A 87 13.13 20.40 -5.23
N GLU A 88 12.22 20.85 -4.35
CA GLU A 88 12.32 22.09 -3.57
C GLU A 88 13.42 22.03 -2.50
#